data_AF-A0A1S8TQA3-F1
#
_entry.id   AF-A0A1S8TQA3-F1
#
_cell.length_a   1.000
_cell.length_b   1.000
_cell.length_c   1.000
_cell.angle_alpha   90.00
_cell.angle_beta   90.00
_cell.angle_gamma   90.00
#
_symmetry.space_group_name_H-M   'P 1'
#
loop_
_entity.id
_entity.type
_entity.pdbx_description
1 polymer ?
#
loop_
_entity_poly.entity_id
_entity_poly.type
_entity_poly.pdbx_seq_one_letter_code
_entity_poly.pdbx_strand_id
1 'polypeptide(L)'
;MNFKRNIKINFDGGKLTSDSGLILYSEFDERIRFSRTVKDVFYVNDKINHREHKNEDILIQKIYQRISGYTTDDNSDELRYDQALTTILDKNALASQPITSRFNSKLDKENLKQFNKINELLLDKVCYGYSKSNNFGY
;
A
#
# COMPACT_ATOMS: atom_id res chain seq x y z
N MET A 1 -16.85 -10.82 3.92
CA MET A 1 -15.64 -11.66 3.97
C MET A 1 -15.37 -12.21 2.58
N ASN A 2 -14.23 -11.91 2.00
CA ASN A 2 -13.70 -12.71 0.88
C ASN A 2 -12.18 -12.73 0.99
N PHE A 3 -11.68 -13.51 1.96
CA PHE A 3 -10.26 -13.81 2.09
C PHE A 3 -9.83 -14.49 0.78
N LYS A 4 -8.91 -13.87 0.03
CA LYS A 4 -8.41 -14.44 -1.22
C LYS A 4 -7.69 -15.74 -0.91
N ARG A 5 -8.40 -16.84 -1.12
CA ARG A 5 -8.05 -18.23 -0.75
C ARG A 5 -6.88 -18.83 -1.57
N ASN A 6 -6.06 -17.98 -2.19
CA ASN A 6 -4.97 -18.37 -3.09
C ASN A 6 -3.57 -18.01 -2.55
N ILE A 7 -3.47 -17.53 -1.31
CA ILE A 7 -2.17 -17.32 -0.66
C ILE A 7 -1.64 -18.69 -0.21
N LYS A 8 -0.76 -19.29 -1.01
CA LYS A 8 0.02 -20.47 -0.62
C LYS A 8 1.20 -20.01 0.23
N ILE A 9 1.08 -20.16 1.54
CA ILE A 9 2.15 -19.86 2.50
C ILE A 9 3.21 -20.95 2.39
N ASN A 10 4.43 -20.61 1.98
CA ASN A 10 5.54 -21.55 1.89
C ASN A 10 6.45 -21.39 3.12
N PHE A 11 6.50 -22.42 3.97
CA PHE A 11 7.19 -22.38 5.26
C PHE A 11 8.69 -22.73 5.13
N ASP A 12 9.40 -22.14 4.17
CA ASP A 12 10.82 -22.44 3.90
C ASP A 12 11.80 -21.48 4.60
N GLY A 13 11.43 -20.92 5.76
CA GLY A 13 12.32 -20.15 6.65
C GLY A 13 12.86 -18.80 6.11
N GLY A 14 13.00 -18.64 4.79
CA GLY A 14 13.46 -17.43 4.12
C GLY A 14 12.32 -16.59 3.53
N LYS A 15 11.25 -17.22 3.03
CA LYS A 15 10.02 -16.56 2.53
C LYS A 15 8.93 -16.36 3.61
N LEU A 16 9.13 -16.95 4.78
CA LEU A 16 8.18 -16.92 5.90
C LEU A 16 7.93 -15.49 6.43
N THR A 17 8.98 -14.67 6.47
CA THR A 17 8.94 -13.31 7.03
C THR A 17 8.34 -12.29 6.06
N SER A 18 8.51 -12.48 4.74
CA SER A 18 7.92 -11.62 3.71
C SER A 18 6.41 -11.85 3.60
N ASP A 19 5.98 -13.11 3.52
CA ASP A 19 4.58 -13.43 3.21
C ASP A 19 3.65 -13.32 4.43
N SER A 20 4.17 -13.59 5.64
CA SER A 20 3.40 -13.40 6.88
C SER A 20 3.28 -11.93 7.29
N GLY A 21 4.30 -11.11 7.04
CA GLY A 21 4.24 -9.65 7.25
C GLY A 21 3.25 -8.98 6.30
N LEU A 22 3.18 -9.50 5.07
CA LEU A 22 2.24 -9.06 4.05
C LEU A 22 0.76 -9.27 4.44
N ILE A 23 0.44 -10.35 5.16
CA ILE A 23 -0.91 -10.59 5.72
C ILE A 23 -1.26 -9.52 6.76
N LEU A 24 -0.34 -9.17 7.67
CA LEU A 24 -0.57 -8.13 8.67
C LEU A 24 -0.91 -6.78 8.02
N TYR A 25 -0.35 -6.47 6.85
CA TYR A 25 -0.70 -5.24 6.13
C TYR A 25 -2.10 -5.28 5.55
N SER A 26 -2.55 -6.42 5.02
CA SER A 26 -3.93 -6.56 4.55
C SER A 26 -4.93 -6.36 5.70
N GLU A 27 -4.66 -6.93 6.87
CA GLU A 27 -5.49 -6.74 8.07
C GLU A 27 -5.45 -5.29 8.57
N PHE A 28 -4.27 -4.67 8.58
CA PHE A 28 -4.10 -3.28 8.95
C PHE A 28 -4.89 -2.35 8.01
N ASP A 29 -4.75 -2.55 6.70
CA ASP A 29 -5.45 -1.77 5.68
C ASP A 29 -6.97 -1.95 5.80
N GLU A 30 -7.46 -3.17 6.01
CA GLU A 30 -8.89 -3.41 6.27
C GLU A 30 -9.37 -2.67 7.53
N ARG A 31 -8.57 -2.70 8.61
CA ARG A 31 -8.94 -2.10 9.90
C ARG A 31 -9.00 -0.58 9.85
N ILE A 32 -8.01 0.08 9.25
CA ILE A 32 -7.93 1.55 9.23
C ILE A 32 -8.34 2.17 7.89
N ARG A 33 -8.69 1.33 6.90
CA ARG A 33 -9.02 1.73 5.52
C ARG A 33 -7.89 2.57 4.91
N PHE A 34 -6.65 2.11 5.05
CA PHE A 34 -5.46 2.83 4.65
C PHE A 34 -5.50 3.19 3.16
N SER A 35 -5.57 2.18 2.29
CA SER A 35 -5.59 2.33 0.84
C SER A 35 -6.75 3.21 0.39
N ARG A 36 -7.94 3.04 0.99
CA ARG A 36 -9.08 3.90 0.70
C ARG A 36 -8.81 5.37 1.05
N THR A 37 -8.20 5.64 2.20
CA THR A 37 -7.84 7.02 2.61
C THR A 37 -6.89 7.66 1.61
N VAL A 38 -5.89 6.88 1.15
CA VAL A 38 -4.98 7.33 0.11
C VAL A 38 -5.74 7.64 -1.16
N LYS A 39 -6.60 6.74 -1.65
CA LYS A 39 -7.38 6.95 -2.89
C LYS A 39 -8.36 8.12 -2.81
N ASP A 40 -8.90 8.41 -1.64
CA ASP A 40 -9.87 9.49 -1.43
C ASP A 40 -9.20 10.89 -1.39
N VAL A 41 -7.92 10.97 -1.03
CA VAL A 41 -7.20 12.23 -0.81
C VAL A 41 -6.13 12.49 -1.87
N PHE A 42 -5.42 11.46 -2.29
CA PHE A 42 -4.24 11.59 -3.12
C PHE A 42 -4.62 11.75 -4.59
N TYR A 43 -4.12 12.81 -5.20
CA TYR A 43 -4.18 13.02 -6.64
C TYR A 43 -2.91 13.72 -7.12
N VAL A 44 -2.50 13.40 -8.34
CA VAL A 44 -1.42 14.10 -9.04
C VAL A 44 -2.07 14.88 -10.19
N ASN A 45 -1.68 16.14 -10.36
CA ASN A 45 -2.12 16.94 -11.49
C ASN A 45 -1.42 16.47 -12.78
N ASP A 46 -1.89 15.36 -13.30
CA ASP A 46 -1.39 14.74 -14.52
C ASP A 46 -2.50 14.67 -15.55
N LYS A 47 -2.20 15.15 -16.77
CA LYS A 47 -3.13 15.09 -17.91
C LYS A 47 -3.23 13.69 -18.51
N ILE A 48 -2.32 12.79 -18.15
CA ILE A 48 -2.26 11.42 -18.66
C ILE A 48 -3.19 10.52 -17.84
N ASN A 49 -4.07 9.81 -18.54
CA ASN A 49 -4.91 8.79 -17.93
C ASN A 49 -4.14 7.46 -17.81
N HIS A 50 -3.72 7.11 -16.59
CA HIS A 50 -3.03 5.85 -16.30
C HIS A 50 -4.04 4.73 -16.04
N ARG A 51 -4.43 4.00 -17.08
CA ARG A 51 -5.42 2.92 -16.98
C ARG A 51 -4.95 1.74 -16.12
N GLU A 52 -3.66 1.42 -16.19
CA GLU A 52 -3.09 0.22 -15.56
C GLU A 52 -2.45 0.51 -14.18
N HIS A 53 -1.79 1.66 -14.04
CA HIS A 53 -1.13 2.07 -12.80
C HIS A 53 -1.51 3.49 -12.43
N LYS A 54 -2.65 3.66 -11.78
CA LYS A 54 -3.07 4.97 -11.27
C LYS A 54 -2.06 5.48 -10.23
N ASN A 55 -1.94 6.80 -10.11
CA ASN A 55 -0.93 7.43 -9.26
C ASN A 55 -1.10 7.03 -7.78
N GLU A 56 -2.33 6.97 -7.29
CA GLU A 56 -2.67 6.49 -5.95
C GLU A 56 -2.33 5.01 -5.75
N ASP A 57 -2.49 4.18 -6.78
CA ASP A 57 -2.13 2.76 -6.72
C ASP A 57 -0.61 2.54 -6.76
N ILE A 58 0.16 3.44 -7.40
CA ILE A 58 1.63 3.44 -7.36
C ILE A 58 2.10 3.85 -5.98
N LEU A 59 1.51 4.88 -5.37
CA LEU A 59 1.84 5.32 -4.02
C LEU A 59 1.62 4.19 -2.99
N ILE A 60 0.45 3.54 -3.03
CA ILE A 60 0.14 2.40 -2.15
C ILE A 60 1.18 1.29 -2.34
N GLN A 61 1.47 0.92 -3.60
CA GLN A 61 2.49 -0.08 -3.90
C GLN A 61 3.84 0.26 -3.28
N LYS A 62 4.33 1.49 -3.43
CA LYS A 62 5.61 1.93 -2.86
C LYS A 62 5.64 1.82 -1.35
N ILE A 63 4.55 2.18 -0.67
CA ILE A 63 4.44 2.07 0.79
C ILE A 63 4.50 0.60 1.20
N TYR A 64 3.72 -0.26 0.53
CA TYR A 64 3.72 -1.71 0.78
C TYR A 64 5.08 -2.36 0.54
N GLN A 65 5.77 -1.97 -0.54
CA GLN A 65 7.14 -2.43 -0.81
C GLN A 65 8.09 -1.99 0.31
N ARG A 66 8.02 -0.72 0.73
CA ARG A 66 8.91 -0.16 1.75
C ARG A 66 8.72 -0.81 3.13
N ILE A 67 7.48 -1.06 3.55
CA ILE A 67 7.20 -1.69 4.85
C ILE A 67 7.55 -3.18 4.86
N SER A 68 7.40 -3.86 3.72
CA SER A 68 7.73 -5.29 3.58
C SER A 68 9.25 -5.56 3.46
N GLY A 69 10.08 -4.54 3.61
CA GLY A 69 11.53 -4.66 3.51
C GLY A 69 12.07 -4.78 2.09
N TYR A 70 11.22 -4.63 1.06
CA TYR A 70 11.69 -4.50 -0.31
C TYR A 70 12.30 -3.11 -0.50
N THR A 71 13.62 -3.03 -0.41
CA THR A 71 14.35 -1.78 -0.59
C THR A 71 14.64 -1.52 -2.07
N THR A 72 14.42 -0.28 -2.49
CA THR A 72 14.86 0.37 -3.75
C THR A 72 14.11 0.09 -5.05
N ASP A 73 14.16 1.11 -5.93
CA ASP A 73 13.53 1.16 -7.25
C ASP A 73 14.08 0.09 -8.22
N ASP A 74 15.29 -0.44 -7.98
CA ASP A 74 15.93 -1.49 -8.77
C ASP A 74 15.21 -2.84 -8.66
N ASN A 75 14.54 -3.10 -7.52
CA ASN A 75 13.77 -4.32 -7.31
C ASN A 75 12.40 -4.27 -7.98
N SER A 76 11.93 -3.12 -8.49
CA SER A 76 10.56 -3.02 -9.01
C SER A 76 10.33 -3.82 -10.29
N ASP A 77 11.39 -4.09 -11.05
CA ASP A 77 11.32 -4.98 -12.22
C ASP A 77 11.32 -6.46 -11.79
N GLU A 78 12.11 -6.83 -10.78
CA GLU A 78 12.11 -8.18 -10.18
C GLU A 78 10.80 -8.49 -9.44
N LEU A 79 10.21 -7.48 -8.79
CA LEU A 79 8.95 -7.59 -8.04
C LEU A 79 7.72 -7.38 -8.90
N ARG A 80 7.87 -7.06 -10.19
CA ARG A 80 6.75 -6.77 -11.10
C ARG A 80 5.68 -7.87 -11.08
N TYR A 81 6.13 -9.11 -10.90
CA TYR A 81 5.30 -10.31 -10.83
C TYR A 81 5.41 -11.03 -9.47
N ASP A 82 5.86 -10.34 -8.42
CA ASP A 82 5.87 -10.91 -7.07
C ASP A 82 4.44 -11.33 -6.70
N GLN A 83 4.26 -12.64 -6.50
CA GLN A 83 2.94 -13.23 -6.37
C GLN A 83 2.21 -12.76 -5.11
N ALA A 84 2.94 -12.46 -4.03
CA ALA A 84 2.36 -12.02 -2.78
C ALA A 84 1.86 -10.57 -2.88
N LEU A 85 2.71 -9.66 -3.37
CA LEU A 85 2.36 -8.24 -3.55
C LEU A 85 1.26 -8.04 -4.60
N THR A 86 1.33 -8.74 -5.73
CA THR A 86 0.28 -8.68 -6.77
C THR A 86 -1.07 -9.19 -6.26
N THR A 87 -1.08 -10.25 -5.44
CA THR A 87 -2.29 -10.78 -4.82
C THR A 87 -2.92 -9.78 -3.84
N ILE A 88 -2.11 -9.16 -2.99
CA ILE A 88 -2.56 -8.23 -1.94
C ILE A 88 -3.03 -6.91 -2.52
N LEU A 89 -2.29 -6.36 -3.49
CA LEU A 89 -2.65 -5.11 -4.14
C LEU A 89 -3.73 -5.28 -5.21
N ASP A 90 -4.17 -6.52 -5.47
CA ASP A 90 -5.15 -6.88 -6.50
C ASP A 90 -4.76 -6.37 -7.89
N LYS A 91 -3.53 -6.68 -8.31
CA LYS A 91 -2.97 -6.26 -9.60
C LYS A 91 -2.43 -7.45 -10.38
N ASN A 92 -2.53 -7.39 -11.71
CA ASN A 92 -1.89 -8.36 -12.60
C ASN A 92 -0.37 -8.17 -12.67
N ALA A 93 0.09 -6.93 -12.52
CA ALA A 93 1.50 -6.57 -12.47
C ALA A 93 1.69 -5.31 -11.61
N LEU A 94 2.83 -5.22 -10.94
CA LEU A 94 3.24 -4.01 -10.22
C LEU A 94 3.83 -2.97 -11.19
N ALA A 95 3.81 -1.70 -10.78
CA ALA A 95 4.49 -0.64 -11.52
C ALA A 95 6.00 -0.88 -11.52
N SER A 96 6.60 -0.89 -12.71
CA SER A 96 8.04 -1.08 -12.93
C SER A 96 8.87 0.14 -12.54
N GLN A 97 10.20 0.03 -12.66
CA GLN A 97 11.13 1.10 -12.30
C GLN A 97 10.87 2.38 -13.11
N PRO A 98 10.69 2.32 -14.45
CA PRO A 98 10.40 3.50 -15.25
C PRO A 98 9.07 4.16 -14.88
N ILE A 99 8.05 3.38 -14.53
CA ILE A 99 6.73 3.90 -14.15
C ILE A 99 6.84 4.63 -12.80
N THR A 100 7.52 4.01 -11.85
CA THR A 100 7.76 4.57 -10.51
C THR A 100 8.60 5.84 -10.57
N SER A 101 9.63 5.87 -11.42
CA SER A 101 10.47 7.06 -11.64
C SER A 101 9.65 8.23 -12.21
N ARG A 102 8.83 7.97 -13.24
CA ARG A 102 7.91 8.98 -13.81
C ARG A 102 6.91 9.47 -12.79
N PHE A 103 6.36 8.59 -11.95
CA PHE A 103 5.48 8.98 -10.86
C PHE A 103 6.19 9.94 -9.89
N ASN A 104 7.39 9.61 -9.41
CA ASN A 104 8.16 10.46 -8.49
C ASN A 104 8.42 11.85 -9.08
N SER A 105 8.73 11.93 -10.37
CA SER A 105 9.01 13.22 -11.05
C SER A 105 7.82 14.17 -11.12
N LYS A 106 6.59 13.68 -10.88
CA LYS A 106 5.36 14.48 -10.90
C LYS A 106 4.91 14.96 -9.52
N LEU A 107 5.54 14.45 -8.46
CA LEU A 107 5.17 14.84 -7.11
C LEU A 107 5.63 16.28 -6.82
N ASP A 108 4.73 17.09 -6.30
CA ASP A 108 4.98 18.49 -6.00
C ASP A 108 4.63 18.87 -4.55
N LYS A 109 4.64 20.17 -4.26
CA LYS A 109 4.31 20.71 -2.92
C LYS A 109 2.86 20.42 -2.51
N GLU A 110 1.94 20.28 -3.44
CA GLU A 110 0.54 19.94 -3.14
C GLU A 110 0.44 18.47 -2.71
N ASN A 111 1.19 17.57 -3.37
CA ASN A 111 1.29 16.18 -2.94
C ASN A 111 1.85 16.03 -1.52
N LEU A 112 2.83 16.87 -1.14
CA LEU A 112 3.33 16.89 0.25
C LEU A 112 2.24 17.25 1.27
N LYS A 113 1.37 18.23 0.95
CA LYS A 113 0.23 18.55 1.82
C LYS A 113 -0.78 17.41 1.90
N GLN A 114 -1.04 16.75 0.77
CA GLN A 114 -1.91 15.57 0.73
C GLN A 114 -1.34 14.44 1.60
N PHE A 115 -0.02 14.21 1.60
CA PHE A 115 0.62 13.22 2.50
C PHE A 115 0.39 13.57 3.97
N ASN A 116 0.57 14.83 4.36
CA ASN A 116 0.27 15.27 5.73
C ASN A 116 -1.20 15.04 6.07
N LYS A 117 -2.11 15.37 5.14
CA LYS A 117 -3.55 15.16 5.35
C LYS A 117 -3.91 13.69 5.49
N ILE A 118 -3.33 12.82 4.68
CA ILE A 118 -3.47 11.37 4.80
C ILE A 118 -2.99 10.92 6.18
N ASN A 119 -1.82 11.38 6.62
CA ASN A 119 -1.27 11.03 7.92
C ASN A 119 -2.19 11.45 9.08
N GLU A 120 -2.71 12.68 9.06
CA GLU A 120 -3.70 13.16 10.04
C GLU A 120 -4.94 12.26 10.09
N LEU A 121 -5.54 11.96 8.92
CA LEU A 121 -6.73 11.11 8.84
C LEU A 121 -6.48 9.68 9.33
N LEU A 122 -5.29 9.15 9.09
CA LEU A 122 -4.92 7.82 9.59
C LEU A 122 -4.66 7.84 11.10
N LEU A 123 -3.99 8.87 11.62
CA LEU A 123 -3.77 9.06 13.06
C LEU A 123 -5.10 9.19 13.80
N ASP A 124 -6.05 9.96 13.27
CA ASP A 124 -7.40 10.05 13.83
C ASP A 124 -8.04 8.67 13.94
N LYS A 125 -8.00 7.87 12.88
CA LYS A 125 -8.60 6.52 12.90
C LYS A 125 -7.94 5.59 13.91
N VAL A 126 -6.62 5.68 14.06
CA VAL A 126 -5.88 4.91 15.06
C VAL A 126 -6.24 5.40 16.46
N CYS A 127 -6.07 6.68 16.77
CA CYS A 127 -6.28 7.25 18.09
C CYS A 127 -7.75 7.17 18.55
N TYR A 128 -8.72 7.53 17.71
CA TYR A 128 -10.15 7.41 18.05
C TYR A 128 -10.62 5.95 18.07
N GLY A 129 -10.06 5.08 17.23
CA GLY A 129 -10.33 3.66 17.25
C GLY A 129 -9.90 3.00 18.57
N TYR A 130 -8.75 3.40 19.11
CA TYR A 130 -8.23 2.94 20.40
C TYR A 130 -9.07 3.44 21.59
N SER A 131 -9.58 4.67 21.55
CA SER A 131 -10.45 5.22 22.61
C SER A 131 -11.79 4.47 22.72
N LYS A 132 -12.36 4.04 21.59
CA LYS A 132 -13.64 3.32 21.55
C LYS A 132 -13.55 1.86 21.99
N SER A 133 -12.41 1.19 21.79
CA SER A 133 -12.19 -0.19 22.24
C SER A 133 -11.94 -0.32 23.75
N ASN A 134 -11.45 0.73 24.41
CA ASN A 134 -11.18 0.74 25.86
C ASN A 134 -12.38 1.17 26.71
N ASN A 135 -13.53 1.49 26.12
CA ASN A 135 -14.76 1.89 26.81
C ASN A 135 -15.81 0.76 26.94
N PHE A 136 -15.43 -0.51 26.71
CA PHE A 136 -16.28 -1.69 26.97
C PHE A 136 -15.77 -2.52 28.16
N GLY A 137 -15.39 -1.85 29.24
CA GLY A 137 -15.02 -2.47 30.51
C GLY A 137 -15.78 -1.84 31.67
N TYR A 138 -17.07 -2.14 31.77
CA TYR A 138 -17.87 -2.08 32.99
C TYR A 138 -18.86 -3.25 32.97
#